data_AF-A0A7Y2K8W7-F1
#
_entry.id   AF-A0A7Y2K8W7-F1
#
_cell.length_a   1.000
_cell.length_b   1.000
_cell.length_c   1.000
_cell.angle_alpha   90.00
_cell.angle_beta   90.00
_cell.angle_gamma   90.00
#
_symmetry.space_group_name_H-M   'P 1'
#
loop_
_entity.id
_entity.type
_entity.pdbx_description
1 polymer ?
#
loop_
_entity_poly.entity_id
_entity_poly.type
_entity_poly.pdbx_seq_one_letter_code
_entity_poly.pdbx_strand_id
1 'polypeptide(L)'
;NGTIPNLSSEPYKTLLENNFIFEAKNLKGNALLDWLVSHAESKGKTLQKEDAQVLVDMVGENRSMLETQLEKILLYLKDKNEITIESIQKASSLLKQFTIFDLQDAIAERDKPRAIEIAYNLLDSGFEPVYIVSMLTRYFTGLSKVAELKSKNMPDQAAARIVGTHPFYYRGYIKARTIFSDDKLIEVFRALLKADISIKTTNLDDKTLITILISEIL
;
A
#
# COMPACT_ATOMS: atom_id res chain seq x y z
N ASN A 1 8.12 8.35 25.30
CA ASN A 1 8.34 8.46 23.83
C ASN A 1 9.59 7.71 23.33
N GLY A 2 10.29 6.92 24.17
CA GLY A 2 11.47 6.15 23.72
C GLY A 2 12.69 6.98 23.31
N THR A 3 12.61 8.31 23.42
CA THR A 3 13.65 9.23 22.97
C THR A 3 14.75 9.32 24.02
N ILE A 4 15.97 8.93 23.65
CA ILE A 4 17.15 9.05 24.51
C ILE A 4 17.83 10.39 24.16
N PRO A 5 17.86 11.37 25.08
CA PRO A 5 18.35 12.71 24.79
C PRO A 5 19.86 12.77 24.55
N ASN A 6 20.64 11.91 25.22
CA ASN A 6 22.09 11.81 25.04
C ASN A 6 22.59 10.41 25.44
N LEU A 7 23.09 9.65 24.46
CA LEU A 7 23.68 8.32 24.66
C LEU A 7 24.96 8.32 25.50
N SER A 8 25.65 9.46 25.59
CA SER A 8 26.90 9.61 26.35
C SER A 8 26.68 10.02 27.81
N SER A 9 25.45 10.37 28.19
CA SER A 9 25.12 10.70 29.59
C SER A 9 24.69 9.46 30.37
N GLU A 10 24.96 9.46 31.68
CA GLU A 10 24.40 8.45 32.58
C GLU A 10 22.87 8.63 32.72
N PRO A 11 22.09 7.53 32.83
CA PRO A 11 22.53 6.14 32.87
C PRO A 11 22.69 5.48 31.48
N TYR A 12 22.41 6.20 30.38
CA TYR A 12 22.34 5.61 29.04
C TYR A 12 23.67 5.04 28.55
N LYS A 13 24.78 5.70 28.89
CA LYS A 13 26.12 5.20 28.60
C LYS A 13 26.34 3.81 29.23
N THR A 14 26.14 3.70 30.54
CA THR A 14 26.28 2.43 31.27
C THR A 14 25.33 1.37 30.73
N LEU A 15 24.08 1.73 30.43
CA LEU A 15 23.09 0.78 29.90
C LEU A 15 23.46 0.31 28.48
N LEU A 16 24.02 1.16 27.63
CA LEU A 16 24.52 0.79 26.30
C LEU A 16 25.72 -0.16 26.40
N GLU A 17 26.71 0.16 27.25
CA GLU A 17 27.90 -0.66 27.48
C GLU A 17 27.55 -2.08 27.98
N ASN A 18 26.47 -2.19 28.76
CA ASN A 18 25.98 -3.47 29.29
C ASN A 18 24.91 -4.16 28.42
N ASN A 19 24.71 -3.71 27.17
CA ASN A 19 23.71 -4.26 26.23
C ASN A 19 22.24 -4.24 26.74
N PHE A 20 21.89 -3.29 27.61
CA PHE A 20 20.51 -3.07 28.07
C PHE A 20 19.72 -2.08 27.22
N ILE A 21 20.36 -1.43 26.24
CA ILE A 21 19.69 -0.55 25.27
C ILE A 21 19.70 -1.22 23.91
N PHE A 22 18.51 -1.30 23.30
CA PHE A 22 18.32 -1.76 21.93
C PHE A 22 17.56 -0.72 21.12
N GLU A 23 18.06 -0.37 19.94
CA GLU A 23 17.38 0.54 19.03
C GLU A 23 16.43 -0.25 18.11
N ALA A 24 15.14 -0.22 18.42
CA ALA A 24 14.10 -0.73 17.54
C ALA A 24 13.79 0.30 16.43
N LYS A 25 14.65 0.38 15.41
CA LYS A 25 14.43 1.27 14.26
C LYS A 25 13.13 0.93 13.55
N ASN A 26 12.34 1.95 13.24
CA ASN A 26 11.17 1.79 12.38
C ASN A 26 11.65 1.57 10.93
N LEU A 27 11.35 0.40 10.38
CA LEU A 27 11.76 0.00 9.04
C LEU A 27 10.81 0.64 8.02
N LYS A 28 11.35 1.27 6.98
CA LYS A 28 10.59 1.94 5.92
C LYS A 28 11.20 1.68 4.56
N GLY A 29 10.41 1.80 3.49
CA GLY A 29 10.85 1.61 2.12
C GLY A 29 11.66 0.31 1.93
N ASN A 30 12.83 0.40 1.30
CA ASN A 30 13.66 -0.77 0.98
C ASN A 30 14.06 -1.60 2.21
N ALA A 31 14.32 -0.98 3.36
CA ALA A 31 14.69 -1.73 4.56
C ALA A 31 13.54 -2.60 5.09
N LEU A 32 12.29 -2.17 4.88
CA LEU A 32 11.11 -2.94 5.23
C LEU A 32 10.90 -4.11 4.25
N LEU A 33 11.15 -3.89 2.95
CA LEU A 33 11.12 -4.95 1.94
C LEU A 33 12.17 -6.02 2.21
N ASP A 34 13.40 -5.60 2.50
CA ASP A 34 14.50 -6.52 2.83
C ASP A 34 14.16 -7.35 4.08
N TRP A 35 13.54 -6.71 5.09
CA TRP A 35 13.07 -7.42 6.27
C TRP A 35 11.98 -8.45 5.95
N LEU A 36 11.00 -8.13 5.09
CA LEU A 36 9.97 -9.09 4.67
C LEU A 36 10.58 -10.32 4.00
N VAL A 37 11.54 -10.10 3.09
CA VAL A 37 12.25 -11.18 2.41
C VAL A 37 12.98 -12.06 3.41
N SER A 38 13.81 -11.48 4.28
CA SER A 38 14.54 -12.24 5.31
C SER A 38 13.60 -12.93 6.31
N HIS A 39 12.46 -12.31 6.63
CA HIS A 39 11.49 -12.90 7.54
C HIS A 39 10.80 -14.11 6.90
N ALA A 40 10.41 -14.03 5.62
CA ALA A 40 9.89 -15.18 4.88
C ALA A 40 10.92 -16.33 4.80
N GLU A 41 12.19 -16.00 4.53
CA GLU A 41 13.30 -16.98 4.50
C GLU A 41 13.47 -17.67 5.86
N SER A 42 13.37 -16.93 6.97
CA SER A 42 13.41 -17.51 8.33
C SER A 42 12.27 -18.50 8.62
N LYS A 43 11.18 -18.43 7.84
CA LYS A 43 10.05 -19.36 7.88
C LYS A 43 10.13 -20.46 6.81
N GLY A 44 11.27 -20.57 6.13
CA GLY A 44 11.51 -21.57 5.08
C GLY A 44 10.80 -21.30 3.76
N LYS A 45 10.40 -20.05 3.50
CA LYS A 45 9.74 -19.64 2.25
C LYS A 45 10.56 -18.61 1.48
N THR A 46 10.41 -18.57 0.16
CA THR A 46 11.01 -17.55 -0.71
C THR A 46 9.99 -16.45 -1.02
N LEU A 47 10.41 -15.19 -0.95
CA LEU A 47 9.60 -14.02 -1.28
C LEU A 47 10.45 -13.08 -2.14
N GLN A 48 9.99 -12.78 -3.36
CA GLN A 48 10.68 -11.80 -4.22
C GLN A 48 10.37 -10.38 -3.75
N LYS A 49 11.27 -9.43 -4.04
CA LYS A 49 11.08 -8.03 -3.64
C LYS A 49 9.83 -7.41 -4.27
N GLU A 50 9.51 -7.79 -5.50
CA GLU A 50 8.31 -7.32 -6.20
C GLU A 50 7.02 -7.78 -5.53
N ASP A 51 6.98 -9.02 -5.01
CA ASP A 51 5.85 -9.56 -4.26
C ASP A 51 5.80 -8.99 -2.83
N ALA A 52 6.96 -8.75 -2.20
CA ALA A 52 7.05 -8.05 -0.92
C ALA A 52 6.49 -6.63 -1.02
N GLN A 53 6.74 -5.94 -2.14
CA GLN A 53 6.16 -4.62 -2.38
C GLN A 53 4.64 -4.68 -2.45
N VAL A 54 4.06 -5.74 -3.02
CA VAL A 54 2.60 -5.91 -3.03
C VAL A 54 2.03 -6.04 -1.62
N LEU A 55 2.73 -6.74 -0.71
CA LEU A 55 2.32 -6.81 0.69
C LEU A 55 2.33 -5.42 1.34
N VAL A 56 3.40 -4.65 1.14
CA VAL A 56 3.47 -3.26 1.63
C VAL A 56 2.38 -2.41 1.02
N ASP A 57 2.06 -2.58 -0.26
CA ASP A 57 0.97 -1.86 -0.92
C ASP A 57 -0.41 -2.29 -0.40
N MET A 58 -0.55 -3.51 0.10
CA MET A 58 -1.83 -4.00 0.61
C MET A 58 -2.10 -3.50 2.04
N VAL A 59 -1.09 -3.49 2.91
CA VAL A 59 -1.26 -3.15 4.35
C VAL A 59 -0.55 -1.89 4.84
N GLY A 60 0.30 -1.28 4.01
CA GLY A 60 1.13 -0.15 4.38
C GLY A 60 2.40 -0.54 5.13
N GLU A 61 3.15 0.46 5.58
CA GLU A 61 4.45 0.28 6.23
C GLU A 61 4.34 -0.14 7.72
N ASN A 62 3.18 -0.60 8.16
CA ASN A 62 3.01 -1.09 9.53
C ASN A 62 3.57 -2.51 9.64
N ARG A 63 4.76 -2.64 10.24
CA ARG A 63 5.46 -3.93 10.42
C ARG A 63 4.59 -5.00 11.10
N SER A 64 3.80 -4.66 12.12
CA SER A 64 2.96 -5.62 12.83
C SER A 64 1.81 -6.12 11.94
N MET A 65 1.21 -5.24 11.14
CA MET A 65 0.20 -5.65 10.16
C MET A 65 0.81 -6.51 9.05
N LEU A 66 2.00 -6.17 8.58
CA LEU A 66 2.75 -6.95 7.60
C LEU A 66 3.10 -8.35 8.10
N GLU A 67 3.58 -8.47 9.33
CA GLU A 67 3.87 -9.76 9.97
C GLU A 67 2.60 -10.61 10.05
N THR A 68 1.50 -10.02 10.51
CA THR A 68 0.18 -10.68 10.58
C THR A 68 -0.30 -11.16 9.21
N GLN A 69 -0.14 -10.34 8.16
CA GLN A 69 -0.53 -10.75 6.80
C GLN A 69 0.38 -11.83 6.24
N LEU A 70 1.69 -11.74 6.49
CA LEU A 70 2.62 -12.77 6.07
C LEU A 70 2.25 -14.11 6.71
N GLU A 71 1.98 -14.15 8.02
CA GLU A 71 1.54 -15.36 8.72
C GLU A 71 0.28 -15.97 8.10
N LYS A 72 -0.72 -15.15 7.75
CA LYS A 72 -1.93 -15.61 7.05
C LYS A 72 -1.61 -16.25 5.71
N ILE A 73 -0.69 -15.67 4.95
CA ILE A 73 -0.26 -16.21 3.65
C ILE A 73 0.53 -17.51 3.82
N LEU A 74 1.39 -17.60 4.83
CA LEU A 74 2.12 -18.82 5.17
C LEU A 74 1.15 -19.97 5.52
N LEU A 75 0.11 -19.69 6.29
CA LEU A 75 -0.95 -20.66 6.61
C LEU A 75 -1.70 -21.14 5.36
N TYR A 76 -1.93 -20.24 4.40
CA TYR A 76 -2.55 -20.58 3.12
C TYR A 76 -1.66 -21.46 2.23
N LEU A 77 -0.36 -21.13 2.15
CA LEU A 77 0.59 -21.77 1.24
C LEU A 77 0.87 -23.25 1.57
N LYS A 78 0.73 -23.64 2.84
CA LYS A 78 1.05 -25.00 3.33
C LYS A 78 2.45 -25.43 2.86
N ASP A 79 2.53 -26.41 1.96
CA ASP A 79 3.77 -27.02 1.49
C ASP A 79 4.43 -26.27 0.32
N LYS A 80 3.77 -25.24 -0.24
CA LYS A 80 4.40 -24.40 -1.29
C LYS A 80 5.51 -23.56 -0.70
N ASN A 81 6.65 -23.51 -1.38
CA ASN A 81 7.85 -22.83 -0.89
C ASN A 81 7.91 -21.36 -1.27
N GLU A 82 7.21 -20.93 -2.31
CA GLU A 82 7.29 -19.56 -2.82
C GLU A 82 6.02 -18.75 -2.55
N ILE A 83 6.20 -17.53 -2.07
CA ILE A 83 5.16 -16.52 -1.91
C ILE A 83 5.14 -15.68 -3.18
N THR A 84 4.11 -15.89 -4.02
CA THR A 84 3.88 -15.13 -5.26
C THR A 84 2.70 -14.18 -5.12
N ILE A 85 2.57 -13.22 -6.04
CA ILE A 85 1.38 -12.37 -6.18
C ILE A 85 0.06 -13.16 -6.19
N GLU A 86 -0.02 -14.29 -6.90
CA GLU A 86 -1.24 -15.10 -6.92
C GLU A 86 -1.54 -15.73 -5.56
N SER A 87 -0.50 -16.06 -4.80
CA SER A 87 -0.63 -16.61 -3.46
C SER A 87 -1.12 -15.54 -2.48
N ILE A 88 -0.59 -14.32 -2.59
CA ILE A 88 -1.03 -13.15 -1.83
C ILE A 88 -2.52 -12.88 -2.11
N GLN A 89 -2.91 -12.77 -3.38
CA GLN A 89 -4.30 -12.49 -3.76
C GLN A 89 -5.26 -13.58 -3.27
N LYS A 90 -4.92 -14.86 -3.49
CA LYS A 90 -5.79 -15.96 -3.07
C LYS A 90 -5.96 -16.02 -1.55
N ALA A 91 -4.90 -15.77 -0.78
CA ALA A 91 -4.99 -15.69 0.67
C ALA A 91 -5.95 -14.57 1.11
N SER A 92 -5.80 -13.37 0.54
CA SER A 92 -6.67 -12.22 0.86
C SER A 92 -8.13 -12.47 0.50
N SER A 93 -8.41 -12.99 -0.70
CA SER A 93 -9.76 -13.30 -1.15
C SER A 93 -10.43 -14.38 -0.30
N LEU A 94 -9.70 -15.43 0.08
CA LEU A 94 -10.22 -16.49 0.96
C LEU A 94 -10.59 -15.95 2.35
N LEU A 95 -9.83 -14.98 2.85
CA LEU A 95 -10.09 -14.32 4.12
C LEU A 95 -11.15 -13.22 4.01
N LYS A 96 -11.75 -13.02 2.82
CA LYS A 96 -12.74 -11.97 2.52
C LYS A 96 -12.27 -10.58 2.96
N GLN A 97 -10.97 -10.33 2.90
CA GLN A 97 -10.40 -9.03 3.23
C GLN A 97 -10.35 -8.18 1.98
N PHE A 98 -11.04 -7.04 2.02
CA PHE A 98 -10.86 -6.02 1.01
C PHE A 98 -9.46 -5.41 1.09
N THR A 99 -8.93 -5.04 -0.05
CA THR A 99 -7.61 -4.44 -0.22
C THR A 99 -7.70 -3.09 -0.90
N ILE A 100 -6.60 -2.34 -0.87
CA ILE A 100 -6.52 -1.10 -1.62
C ILE A 100 -6.64 -1.31 -3.14
N PHE A 101 -6.27 -2.50 -3.63
CA PHE A 101 -6.41 -2.85 -5.05
C PHE A 101 -7.88 -3.03 -5.42
N ASP A 102 -8.69 -3.63 -4.53
CA ASP A 102 -10.14 -3.73 -4.74
C ASP A 102 -10.79 -2.33 -4.81
N LEU A 103 -10.30 -1.38 -4.00
CA LEU A 103 -10.77 0.01 -4.05
C LEU A 103 -10.40 0.68 -5.38
N GLN A 104 -9.16 0.49 -5.83
CA GLN A 104 -8.69 1.01 -7.12
C GLN A 104 -9.52 0.43 -8.27
N ASP A 105 -9.80 -0.87 -8.24
CA ASP A 105 -10.62 -1.54 -9.26
C ASP A 105 -12.07 -1.02 -9.25
N ALA A 106 -12.71 -0.88 -8.09
CA ALA A 106 -14.06 -0.32 -8.00
C ALA A 106 -14.13 1.14 -8.51
N ILE A 107 -13.11 1.95 -8.22
CA ILE A 107 -13.01 3.31 -8.77
C ILE A 107 -12.77 3.28 -10.29
N ALA A 108 -11.91 2.38 -10.78
CA ALA A 108 -11.66 2.21 -12.20
C ALA A 108 -12.94 1.81 -12.97
N GLU A 109 -13.78 0.99 -12.38
CA GLU A 109 -15.07 0.54 -12.92
C GLU A 109 -16.20 1.59 -12.75
N ARG A 110 -15.91 2.72 -12.08
CA ARG A 110 -16.88 3.76 -11.68
C ARG A 110 -18.04 3.22 -10.84
N ASP A 111 -17.80 2.15 -10.08
CA ASP A 111 -18.76 1.58 -9.14
C ASP A 111 -18.66 2.31 -7.79
N LYS A 112 -19.36 3.45 -7.70
CA LYS A 112 -19.34 4.31 -6.51
C LYS A 112 -19.85 3.61 -5.24
N PRO A 113 -20.99 2.89 -5.24
CA PRO A 113 -21.46 2.16 -4.06
C PRO A 113 -20.41 1.17 -3.53
N ARG A 114 -19.82 0.36 -4.43
CA ARG A 114 -18.80 -0.62 -4.06
C ARG A 114 -17.51 0.04 -3.59
N ALA A 115 -17.07 1.13 -4.22
CA ALA A 115 -15.90 1.87 -3.77
C ALA A 115 -16.06 2.40 -2.33
N ILE A 116 -17.23 2.94 -1.99
CA ILE A 116 -17.52 3.41 -0.62
C ILE A 116 -17.54 2.24 0.37
N GLU A 117 -18.20 1.13 0.03
CA GLU A 117 -18.22 -0.07 0.87
C GLU A 117 -16.80 -0.58 1.18
N ILE A 118 -15.97 -0.71 0.15
CA ILE A 118 -14.59 -1.16 0.29
C ILE A 118 -13.79 -0.19 1.16
N ALA A 119 -13.90 1.11 0.90
CA ALA A 119 -13.14 2.10 1.65
C ALA A 119 -13.54 2.14 3.13
N TYR A 120 -14.81 1.95 3.45
CA TYR A 120 -15.26 1.81 4.83
C TYR A 120 -14.71 0.57 5.51
N ASN A 121 -14.68 -0.57 4.81
CA ASN A 121 -14.07 -1.79 5.34
C ASN A 121 -12.57 -1.62 5.61
N LEU A 122 -11.85 -0.88 4.76
CA LEU A 122 -10.44 -0.56 4.99
C LEU A 122 -10.29 0.29 6.28
N LEU A 123 -11.08 1.35 6.44
CA LEU A 123 -11.06 2.16 7.66
C LEU A 123 -11.38 1.32 8.92
N ASP A 124 -12.43 0.50 8.85
CA ASP A 124 -12.85 -0.37 9.96
C ASP A 124 -11.81 -1.46 10.27
N SER A 125 -10.94 -1.80 9.31
CA SER A 125 -9.80 -2.71 9.48
C SER A 125 -8.55 -2.04 10.05
N GLY A 126 -8.64 -0.75 10.44
CA GLY A 126 -7.57 0.01 11.08
C GLY A 126 -6.64 0.74 10.10
N PHE A 127 -7.02 0.87 8.83
CA PHE A 127 -6.28 1.72 7.91
C PHE A 127 -6.62 3.20 8.15
N GLU A 128 -5.57 4.02 8.22
CA GLU A 128 -5.71 5.47 8.36
C GLU A 128 -6.19 6.11 7.04
N PRO A 129 -7.01 7.18 7.06
CA PRO A 129 -7.43 7.89 5.84
C PRO A 129 -6.26 8.38 5.00
N VAL A 130 -5.18 8.84 5.66
CA VAL A 130 -3.93 9.28 5.00
C VAL A 130 -3.37 8.18 4.11
N TYR A 131 -3.43 6.93 4.57
CA TYR A 131 -2.96 5.79 3.80
C TYR A 131 -3.79 5.62 2.53
N ILE A 132 -5.12 5.60 2.63
CA ILE A 132 -6.02 5.47 1.47
C ILE A 132 -5.76 6.58 0.45
N VAL A 133 -5.69 7.85 0.91
CA VAL A 133 -5.42 8.99 0.03
C VAL A 133 -4.06 8.88 -0.65
N SER A 134 -3.01 8.48 0.08
CA SER A 134 -1.67 8.30 -0.49
C SER A 134 -1.62 7.20 -1.55
N MET A 135 -2.32 6.09 -1.32
CA MET A 135 -2.38 4.98 -2.27
C MET A 135 -3.20 5.32 -3.51
N LEU A 136 -4.32 6.05 -3.38
CA LEU A 136 -5.05 6.57 -4.53
C LEU A 136 -4.21 7.61 -5.30
N THR A 137 -3.47 8.46 -4.60
CA THR A 137 -2.55 9.42 -5.22
C THR A 137 -1.49 8.71 -6.05
N ARG A 138 -0.88 7.65 -5.51
CA ARG A 138 0.06 6.81 -6.26
C ARG A 138 -0.59 6.15 -7.46
N TYR A 139 -1.79 5.58 -7.30
CA TYR A 139 -2.55 4.96 -8.39
C TYR A 139 -2.78 5.93 -9.55
N PHE A 140 -3.34 7.12 -9.29
CA PHE A 140 -3.61 8.12 -10.31
C PHE A 140 -2.34 8.76 -10.91
N THR A 141 -1.26 8.88 -10.11
CA THR A 141 0.08 9.25 -10.62
C THR A 141 0.65 8.19 -11.56
N GLY A 142 0.37 6.91 -11.29
CA GLY A 142 0.68 5.82 -12.18
C GLY A 142 -0.12 5.92 -13.48
N LEU A 143 -1.44 6.13 -13.39
CA LEU A 143 -2.33 6.28 -14.54
C LEU A 143 -1.93 7.41 -15.49
N SER A 144 -1.50 8.56 -14.96
CA SER A 144 -1.11 9.70 -15.78
C SER A 144 0.07 9.39 -16.72
N LYS A 145 0.95 8.45 -16.33
CA LYS A 145 2.10 8.03 -17.14
C LYS A 145 1.73 7.03 -18.24
N VAL A 146 0.63 6.30 -18.10
CA VAL A 146 0.29 5.15 -18.97
C VAL A 146 0.18 5.56 -20.44
N ALA A 147 -0.42 6.72 -20.73
CA ALA A 147 -0.61 7.18 -22.11
C ALA A 147 0.73 7.37 -22.85
N GLU A 148 1.70 7.99 -22.19
CA GLU A 148 3.04 8.20 -22.73
C GLU A 148 3.82 6.89 -22.88
N LEU A 149 3.73 5.99 -21.90
CA LEU A 149 4.41 4.70 -21.95
C LEU A 149 3.89 3.84 -23.11
N LYS A 150 2.57 3.88 -23.35
CA LYS A 150 1.96 3.20 -24.50
C LYS A 150 2.36 3.83 -25.84
N SER A 151 2.43 5.16 -25.95
CA SER A 151 2.84 5.80 -27.21
C SER A 151 4.28 5.48 -27.59
N LYS A 152 5.13 5.19 -26.59
CA LYS A 152 6.51 4.71 -26.77
C LYS A 152 6.63 3.20 -27.04
N ASN A 153 5.52 2.46 -27.17
CA ASN A 153 5.48 1.00 -27.32
C ASN A 153 6.30 0.27 -26.25
N MET A 154 6.32 0.79 -25.01
CA MET A 154 7.08 0.18 -23.94
C MET A 154 6.45 -1.17 -23.54
N PRO A 155 7.26 -2.24 -23.33
CA PRO A 155 6.74 -3.50 -22.83
C PRO A 155 6.05 -3.36 -21.47
N ASP A 156 4.92 -4.04 -21.28
CA ASP A 156 4.09 -3.97 -20.06
C ASP A 156 4.90 -4.14 -18.78
N GLN A 157 5.86 -5.07 -18.76
CA GLN A 157 6.70 -5.33 -17.59
C GLN A 157 7.61 -4.14 -17.23
N ALA A 158 8.18 -3.47 -18.23
CA ALA A 158 9.00 -2.28 -18.03
C ALA A 158 8.14 -1.08 -17.63
N ALA A 159 6.98 -0.93 -18.28
CA ALA A 159 6.04 0.14 -17.99
C ALA A 159 5.46 0.05 -16.58
N ALA A 160 5.14 -1.16 -16.10
CA ALA A 160 4.66 -1.41 -14.74
C ALA A 160 5.65 -0.89 -13.68
N ARG A 161 6.95 -1.12 -13.88
CA ARG A 161 8.00 -0.61 -12.98
C ARG A 161 8.05 0.93 -12.94
N ILE A 162 7.87 1.60 -14.07
CA ILE A 162 7.85 3.09 -14.15
C ILE A 162 6.58 3.67 -13.52
N VAL A 163 5.45 2.98 -13.71
CA VAL A 163 4.18 3.30 -13.04
C VAL A 163 4.29 3.09 -11.52
N GLY A 164 5.19 2.20 -11.08
CA GLY A 164 5.37 1.86 -9.68
C GLY A 164 4.31 0.87 -9.22
N THR A 165 3.98 -0.13 -10.04
CA THR A 165 3.04 -1.20 -9.72
C THR A 165 3.62 -2.57 -10.10
N HIS A 166 3.13 -3.64 -9.48
CA HIS A 166 3.44 -4.99 -9.92
C HIS A 166 2.93 -5.23 -11.36
N PRO A 167 3.69 -5.92 -12.25
CA PRO A 167 3.27 -6.19 -13.63
C PRO A 167 1.88 -6.81 -13.78
N PHE A 168 1.48 -7.64 -12.80
CA PHE A 168 0.14 -8.23 -12.74
C PHE A 168 -0.98 -7.19 -12.83
N TYR A 169 -0.85 -6.06 -12.12
CA TYR A 169 -1.89 -5.03 -12.03
C TYR A 169 -1.83 -4.03 -13.18
N TYR A 170 -0.73 -3.96 -13.95
CA TYR A 170 -0.55 -2.93 -14.98
C TYR A 170 -1.62 -2.96 -16.08
N ARG A 171 -2.17 -4.13 -16.40
CA ARG A 171 -3.30 -4.22 -17.34
C ARG A 171 -4.55 -3.50 -16.84
N GLY A 172 -4.79 -3.48 -15.53
CA GLY A 172 -5.86 -2.69 -14.91
C GLY A 172 -5.64 -1.20 -15.12
N TYR A 173 -4.40 -0.72 -14.99
CA TYR A 173 -4.04 0.67 -15.26
C TYR A 173 -4.30 1.06 -16.73
N ILE A 174 -3.96 0.18 -17.68
CA ILE A 174 -4.25 0.41 -19.10
C ILE A 174 -5.75 0.59 -19.34
N LYS A 175 -6.59 -0.27 -18.73
CA LYS A 175 -8.05 -0.19 -18.85
C LYS A 175 -8.59 1.09 -18.20
N ALA A 176 -8.19 1.39 -16.97
CA ALA A 176 -8.63 2.58 -16.27
C ALA A 176 -8.26 3.88 -17.02
N ARG A 177 -7.10 3.92 -17.70
CA ARG A 177 -6.69 5.09 -18.48
C ARG A 177 -7.61 5.39 -19.66
N THR A 178 -8.39 4.42 -20.18
CA THR A 178 -9.39 4.70 -21.22
C THR A 178 -10.62 5.41 -20.67
N ILE A 179 -10.83 5.37 -19.35
CA ILE A 179 -11.94 6.00 -18.64
C ILE A 179 -11.50 7.37 -18.09
N PHE A 180 -10.31 7.44 -17.50
CA PHE A 180 -9.75 8.68 -16.95
C PHE A 180 -8.89 9.40 -18.00
N SER A 181 -9.50 10.38 -18.69
CA SER A 181 -8.78 11.33 -19.58
C SER A 181 -7.85 12.25 -18.79
N ASP A 182 -6.98 12.99 -19.49
CA ASP A 182 -6.08 13.95 -18.82
C ASP A 182 -6.87 15.03 -18.07
N ASP A 183 -7.96 15.54 -18.65
CA ASP A 183 -8.86 16.48 -17.97
C ASP A 183 -9.47 15.88 -16.70
N LYS A 184 -9.90 14.61 -16.76
CA LYS A 184 -10.44 13.91 -15.59
C LYS A 184 -9.37 13.66 -14.53
N LEU A 185 -8.14 13.34 -14.93
CA LEU A 185 -7.02 13.20 -13.99
C LEU A 185 -6.72 14.51 -13.26
N ILE A 186 -6.83 15.67 -13.93
CA ILE A 186 -6.68 16.98 -13.29
C ILE A 186 -7.75 17.17 -12.20
N GLU A 187 -9.01 16.83 -12.48
CA GLU A 187 -10.08 16.86 -11.47
C GLU A 187 -9.80 15.94 -10.29
N VAL A 188 -9.36 14.71 -10.57
CA VAL A 188 -9.01 13.73 -9.55
C VAL A 188 -7.86 14.22 -8.67
N PHE A 189 -6.80 14.81 -9.24
CA PHE A 189 -5.71 15.36 -8.45
C PHE A 189 -6.15 16.54 -7.57
N ARG A 190 -7.12 17.36 -8.01
CA ARG A 190 -7.71 18.40 -7.16
C ARG A 190 -8.49 17.80 -5.99
N ALA A 191 -9.26 16.74 -6.22
CA ALA A 191 -9.99 16.03 -5.17
C ALA A 191 -9.04 15.40 -4.14
N LEU A 192 -7.97 14.74 -4.62
CA LEU A 192 -6.93 14.16 -3.76
C LEU A 192 -6.22 15.22 -2.92
N LEU A 193 -5.85 16.36 -3.51
CA LEU A 193 -5.23 17.47 -2.80
C LEU A 193 -6.18 18.04 -1.74
N LYS A 194 -7.46 18.22 -2.07
CA LYS A 194 -8.47 18.68 -1.12
C LYS A 194 -8.63 17.71 0.05
N ALA A 195 -8.65 16.40 -0.21
CA ALA A 195 -8.72 15.38 0.83
C ALA A 195 -7.47 15.38 1.72
N ASP A 196 -6.26 15.46 1.16
CA ASP A 196 -5.01 15.54 1.93
C ASP A 196 -4.98 16.77 2.85
N ILE A 197 -5.41 17.93 2.36
CA ILE A 197 -5.55 19.15 3.18
C ILE A 197 -6.58 18.94 4.28
N SER A 198 -7.74 18.37 3.94
CA SER A 198 -8.85 18.17 4.89
C SER A 198 -8.45 17.25 6.03
N ILE A 199 -7.72 16.16 5.75
CA ILE A 199 -7.21 15.25 6.79
C ILE A 199 -6.30 15.99 7.78
N LYS A 200 -5.50 16.95 7.30
CA LYS A 200 -4.50 17.65 8.12
C LYS A 200 -5.05 18.87 8.87
N THR A 201 -6.20 19.39 8.46
CA THR A 201 -6.68 20.72 8.89
C THR A 201 -8.09 20.74 9.46
N THR A 202 -8.85 19.65 9.32
CA THR A 202 -10.25 19.56 9.75
C THR A 202 -10.47 18.38 10.68
N ASN A 203 -11.54 18.43 11.47
CA ASN A 203 -12.00 17.33 12.33
C ASN A 203 -13.20 16.60 11.70
N LEU A 204 -13.23 16.47 10.38
CA LEU A 204 -14.22 15.64 9.70
C LEU A 204 -13.99 14.17 10.09
N ASP A 205 -15.06 13.40 10.23
CA ASP A 205 -14.92 11.97 10.42
C ASP A 205 -14.36 11.29 9.15
N ASP A 206 -13.57 10.26 9.35
CA ASP A 206 -12.83 9.54 8.31
C ASP A 206 -13.73 9.02 7.19
N LYS A 207 -14.89 8.48 7.55
CA LYS A 207 -15.86 7.91 6.60
C LYS A 207 -16.48 8.99 5.72
N THR A 208 -16.86 10.13 6.30
CA THR A 208 -17.34 11.30 5.54
C THR A 208 -16.25 11.84 4.61
N LEU A 209 -15.02 12.00 5.11
CA LEU A 209 -13.90 12.51 4.30
C LEU A 209 -13.65 11.64 3.07
N ILE A 210 -13.58 10.32 3.26
CA ILE A 210 -13.37 9.36 2.17
C ILE A 210 -14.57 9.29 1.23
N THR A 211 -15.79 9.42 1.74
CA THR A 211 -17.00 9.48 0.90
C THR A 211 -17.02 10.71 -0.01
N ILE A 212 -16.62 11.87 0.52
CA ILE A 212 -16.47 13.10 -0.27
C ILE A 212 -15.42 12.88 -1.36
N LEU A 213 -14.23 12.37 -1.00
CA LEU A 213 -13.16 12.10 -1.96
C LEU A 213 -13.63 11.18 -3.11
N ILE A 214 -14.24 10.03 -2.77
CA ILE A 214 -14.73 9.08 -3.80
C ILE A 214 -15.82 9.74 -4.66
N SER A 215 -16.68 10.57 -4.07
CA SER A 215 -17.71 11.31 -4.80
C SER A 215 -17.16 12.38 -5.74
N GLU A 216 -16.01 12.96 -5.43
CA GLU A 216 -15.35 13.96 -6.29
C GLU A 216 -14.52 13.30 -7.40
N ILE A 217 -14.02 12.08 -7.18
CA ILE A 217 -13.31 11.28 -8.20
C ILE A 217 -14.27 10.76 -9.28
N LEU A 218 -15.45 10.23 -8.88
CA LEU A 218 -16.39 9.51 -9.74
C LEU A 218 -17.55 10.39 -10.25
#